data_AF-K3X5J0-F1
#
_entry.id   AF-K3X5J0-F1
#
_cell.length_a   1.000
_cell.length_b   1.000
_cell.length_c   1.000
_cell.angle_alpha   90.00
_cell.angle_beta   90.00
_cell.angle_gamma   90.00
#
_symmetry.space_group_name_H-M   'P 1'
#
loop_
_entity.id
_entity.type
_entity.pdbx_description
1 polymer ?
#
loop_
_entity_poly.entity_id
_entity_poly.type
_entity_poly.pdbx_seq_one_letter_code
_entity_poly.pdbx_strand_id
1 'polypeptide(L)'
;MDVGFALPPLMIKCIFESLALIWPGQITNPASETVATATETISWLCACITRVDFNVWSIRKAVFEVLASVVASAPSKSLQQMMFQVVERCCSENGVRDAKYSMIRVAAGAVLVALTQRHDDHDLALQLTVHKEQIVETIEVLKTSDEPAEQRVAFQTMTNLLQLQ
;
A
#
# COMPACT_ATOMS: atom_id res chain seq x y z
N MET A 1 -28.52 13.67 20.30
CA MET A 1 -28.34 12.20 20.19
C MET A 1 -28.07 11.91 18.73
N ASP A 2 -26.80 11.91 18.32
CA ASP A 2 -26.44 11.53 16.96
C ASP A 2 -26.51 10.01 16.85
N VAL A 3 -27.62 9.51 16.31
CA VAL A 3 -27.67 8.15 15.77
C VAL A 3 -27.04 8.23 14.38
N GLY A 4 -25.72 8.41 14.34
CA GLY A 4 -24.97 8.27 13.10
C GLY A 4 -25.09 6.82 12.65
N PHE A 5 -25.81 6.58 11.56
CA PHE A 5 -25.87 5.26 10.93
C PHE A 5 -24.47 4.89 10.42
N ALA A 6 -23.67 4.27 11.29
CA ALA A 6 -22.40 3.69 10.89
C ALA A 6 -22.68 2.54 9.92
N LEU A 7 -22.05 2.58 8.75
CA LEU A 7 -22.16 1.51 7.77
C LEU A 7 -21.72 0.18 8.41
N PRO A 8 -22.44 -0.93 8.16
CA PRO A 8 -22.01 -2.24 8.63
C PRO A 8 -20.60 -2.59 8.12
N PRO A 9 -19.76 -3.27 8.93
CA PRO A 9 -18.39 -3.63 8.55
C PRO A 9 -18.26 -4.37 7.21
N LEU A 10 -19.22 -5.24 6.89
CA LEU A 10 -19.26 -5.94 5.60
C LEU A 10 -19.50 -4.98 4.42
N MET A 11 -20.34 -3.96 4.58
CA MET A 11 -20.55 -2.96 3.52
C MET A 11 -19.29 -2.13 3.30
N ILE A 12 -18.61 -1.72 4.37
CA ILE A 12 -17.34 -0.99 4.31
C ILE A 12 -16.29 -1.83 3.55
N LYS A 13 -16.14 -3.11 3.92
CA LYS A 13 -15.26 -4.06 3.24
C LYS A 13 -15.57 -4.15 1.74
N CYS A 14 -16.83 -4.38 1.38
CA CYS A 14 -17.24 -4.50 -0.02
C CYS A 14 -16.97 -3.23 -0.83
N ILE A 15 -17.08 -2.04 -0.22
CA ILE A 15 -16.75 -0.78 -0.88
C ILE A 15 -15.26 -0.74 -1.22
N PHE A 16 -14.37 -1.06 -0.28
CA PHE A 16 -12.94 -1.10 -0.55
C PHE A 16 -12.58 -2.18 -1.57
N GLU A 17 -13.12 -3.39 -1.45
CA GLU A 17 -12.88 -4.45 -2.43
C GLU A 17 -13.34 -4.06 -3.84
N SER A 18 -14.51 -3.40 -3.95
CA SER A 18 -14.99 -2.87 -5.23
C SER A 18 -14.07 -1.78 -5.76
N LEU A 19 -13.62 -0.86 -4.89
CA LEU A 19 -12.71 0.22 -5.25
C LEU A 19 -11.38 -0.31 -5.80
N ALA A 20 -10.84 -1.38 -5.22
CA ALA A 20 -9.60 -2.01 -5.67
C ALA A 20 -9.72 -2.59 -7.09
N LEU A 21 -10.92 -3.08 -7.44
CA LEU A 21 -11.22 -3.67 -8.75
C LEU A 21 -11.50 -2.65 -9.84
N ILE A 22 -12.14 -1.52 -9.49
CA ILE A 22 -12.53 -0.48 -10.46
C ILE A 22 -11.48 0.63 -10.59
N TRP A 23 -10.44 0.64 -9.74
CA TRP A 23 -9.42 1.67 -9.80
C TRP A 23 -8.76 1.69 -11.18
N PRO A 24 -8.64 2.87 -11.84
CA PRO A 24 -8.11 2.94 -13.18
C PRO A 24 -6.65 2.46 -13.25
N GLY A 25 -6.33 1.77 -14.35
CA GLY A 25 -4.96 1.35 -14.68
C GLY A 25 -4.02 2.53 -14.94
N GLN A 26 -2.76 2.25 -15.30
CA GLN A 26 -1.72 3.27 -15.46
C GLN A 26 -2.15 4.42 -16.40
N ILE A 27 -2.01 5.65 -15.91
CA ILE A 27 -2.35 6.87 -16.65
C ILE A 27 -1.08 7.45 -17.25
N THR A 28 -0.82 7.19 -18.52
CA THR A 28 0.22 7.84 -19.32
C THR A 28 -0.23 9.27 -19.66
N ASN A 29 0.42 10.28 -19.07
CA ASN A 29 0.06 11.71 -19.11
C ASN A 29 -1.11 12.13 -18.20
N PRO A 30 -0.92 12.10 -16.88
CA PRO A 30 -1.92 12.56 -15.93
C PRO A 30 -2.08 14.08 -15.97
N ALA A 31 -3.32 14.55 -16.04
CA ALA A 31 -3.64 15.95 -15.80
C ALA A 31 -3.31 16.33 -14.34
N SER A 32 -3.17 17.64 -14.06
CA SER A 32 -2.91 18.11 -12.69
C SER A 32 -3.99 17.65 -11.70
N GLU A 33 -5.23 17.54 -12.15
CA GLU A 33 -6.35 17.04 -11.35
C GLU A 33 -6.14 15.56 -10.96
N THR A 34 -5.67 14.73 -11.90
CA THR A 34 -5.36 13.32 -11.64
C THR A 34 -4.28 13.15 -10.57
N VAL A 35 -3.25 14.01 -10.58
CA VAL A 35 -2.19 14.01 -9.57
C VAL A 35 -2.79 14.35 -8.19
N ALA A 36 -3.62 15.38 -8.10
CA ALA A 36 -4.25 15.79 -6.85
C ALA A 36 -5.17 14.69 -6.29
N THR A 37 -6.03 14.09 -7.13
CA THR A 37 -6.92 13.00 -6.73
C THR A 37 -6.14 11.78 -6.25
N ALA A 38 -5.06 11.39 -6.94
CA ALA A 38 -4.23 10.27 -6.50
C ALA A 38 -3.55 10.56 -5.16
N THR A 39 -2.98 11.76 -4.98
CA THR A 39 -2.36 12.18 -3.71
C THR A 39 -3.37 12.17 -2.56
N GLU A 40 -4.56 12.75 -2.76
CA GLU A 40 -5.63 12.77 -1.76
C GLU A 40 -6.11 11.35 -1.42
N THR A 41 -6.29 10.51 -2.44
CA THR A 41 -6.73 9.12 -2.25
C THR A 41 -5.70 8.31 -1.46
N ILE A 42 -4.41 8.42 -1.79
CA ILE A 42 -3.33 7.75 -1.06
C ILE A 42 -3.32 8.22 0.40
N SER A 43 -3.44 9.52 0.64
CA SER A 43 -3.48 10.10 1.99
C SER A 43 -4.67 9.56 2.78
N TRP A 44 -5.85 9.54 2.17
CA TRP A 44 -7.08 9.02 2.77
C TRP A 44 -6.95 7.54 3.13
N LEU A 45 -6.45 6.69 2.21
CA LEU A 45 -6.24 5.26 2.47
C LEU A 45 -5.20 5.03 3.59
N CYS A 46 -4.11 5.81 3.59
CA CYS A 46 -3.11 5.76 4.66
C CYS A 46 -3.73 6.09 6.03
N ALA A 47 -4.62 7.09 6.08
CA ALA A 47 -5.36 7.41 7.31
C ALA A 47 -6.31 6.27 7.71
N CYS A 48 -7.01 5.66 6.75
CA CYS A 48 -7.92 4.53 6.98
C CYS A 48 -7.25 3.34 7.68
N ILE A 49 -5.99 3.01 7.34
CA ILE A 49 -5.25 1.89 7.96
C ILE A 49 -5.18 2.01 9.49
N THR A 50 -5.10 3.24 10.01
CA THR A 50 -4.98 3.51 11.45
C THR A 50 -6.28 3.92 12.14
N ARG A 51 -7.39 4.01 11.41
CA ARG A 51 -8.68 4.38 12.02
C ARG A 51 -9.23 3.23 12.86
N VAL A 52 -9.64 3.55 14.08
CA VAL A 52 -10.25 2.59 15.02
C VAL A 52 -11.50 1.95 14.42
N ASP A 53 -12.31 2.73 13.69
CA ASP A 53 -13.52 2.25 13.00
C ASP A 53 -13.24 1.14 11.97
N PHE A 54 -12.00 1.05 11.48
CA PHE A 54 -11.55 0.09 10.48
C PHE A 54 -10.59 -0.98 11.04
N ASN A 55 -10.54 -1.15 12.36
CA ASN A 55 -9.65 -2.11 13.04
C ASN A 55 -10.01 -3.61 12.78
N VAL A 56 -11.02 -3.89 11.95
CA VAL A 56 -11.33 -5.25 11.48
C VAL A 56 -10.32 -5.67 10.43
N TRP A 57 -9.65 -6.81 10.64
CA TRP A 57 -8.55 -7.28 9.79
C TRP A 57 -8.92 -7.35 8.30
N SER A 58 -10.15 -7.77 7.98
CA SER A 58 -10.61 -7.91 6.61
C SER A 58 -10.86 -6.57 5.92
N ILE A 59 -11.20 -5.53 6.69
CA ILE A 59 -11.31 -4.15 6.18
C ILE A 59 -9.90 -3.60 5.93
N ARG A 60 -8.98 -3.73 6.90
CA ARG A 60 -7.59 -3.28 6.71
C ARG A 60 -6.93 -3.94 5.50
N LYS A 61 -7.12 -5.25 5.33
CA LYS A 61 -6.68 -5.98 4.14
C LYS A 61 -7.23 -5.32 2.87
N ALA A 62 -8.54 -5.08 2.80
CA ALA A 62 -9.17 -4.44 1.64
C ALA A 62 -8.63 -3.02 1.40
N VAL A 63 -8.36 -2.24 2.45
CA VAL A 63 -7.73 -0.91 2.32
C VAL A 63 -6.33 -1.01 1.72
N PHE A 64 -5.51 -1.97 2.15
CA PHE A 64 -4.19 -2.21 1.55
C PHE A 64 -4.29 -2.68 0.10
N GLU A 65 -5.28 -3.50 -0.24
CA GLU A 65 -5.51 -3.94 -1.63
C GLU A 65 -5.87 -2.76 -2.54
N VAL A 66 -6.73 -1.84 -2.07
CA VAL A 66 -6.97 -0.58 -2.79
C VAL A 66 -5.70 0.23 -2.91
N LEU A 67 -4.95 0.40 -1.82
CA LEU A 67 -3.72 1.18 -1.82
C LEU A 67 -2.69 0.59 -2.81
N ALA A 68 -2.60 -0.73 -2.94
CA ALA A 68 -1.74 -1.39 -3.91
C ALA A 68 -2.18 -1.06 -5.35
N SER A 69 -3.48 -1.15 -5.66
CA SER A 69 -4.03 -0.76 -6.96
C SER A 69 -3.76 0.72 -7.27
N VAL A 70 -3.94 1.61 -6.29
CA VAL A 70 -3.69 3.04 -6.43
C VAL A 70 -2.21 3.31 -6.69
N VAL A 71 -1.31 2.72 -5.90
CA VAL A 71 0.14 2.91 -6.05
C VAL A 71 0.64 2.38 -7.38
N ALA A 72 0.11 1.26 -7.86
CA ALA A 72 0.51 0.66 -9.14
C ALA A 72 0.22 1.57 -10.35
N SER A 73 -0.84 2.38 -10.29
CA SER A 73 -1.26 3.26 -11.38
C SER A 73 -1.06 4.76 -11.13
N ALA A 74 -0.70 5.16 -9.91
CA ALA A 74 -0.56 6.55 -9.53
C ALA A 74 0.50 7.30 -10.36
N PRO A 75 0.25 8.58 -10.68
CA PRO A 75 1.27 9.47 -11.22
C PRO A 75 2.51 9.50 -10.33
N SER A 76 3.70 9.52 -10.94
CA SER A 76 4.95 9.54 -10.18
C SER A 76 5.06 10.74 -9.24
N LYS A 77 4.56 11.91 -9.66
CA LYS A 77 4.51 13.11 -8.81
C LYS A 77 3.67 12.92 -7.54
N SER A 78 2.57 12.16 -7.60
CA SER A 78 1.77 11.83 -6.42
C SER A 78 2.53 10.89 -5.49
N LEU A 79 3.16 9.85 -6.05
CA LEU A 79 3.98 8.92 -5.27
C LEU A 79 5.17 9.62 -4.62
N GLN A 80 5.81 10.58 -5.29
CA GLN A 80 6.90 11.36 -4.73
C GLN A 80 6.49 12.17 -3.49
N GLN A 81 5.27 12.70 -3.48
CA GLN A 81 4.73 13.45 -2.34
C GLN A 81 4.35 12.54 -1.18
N MET A 82 3.91 11.32 -1.48
CA MET A 82 3.30 10.41 -0.52
C MET A 82 4.23 9.26 -0.10
N MET A 83 5.43 9.17 -0.66
CA MET A 83 6.38 8.07 -0.50
C MET A 83 6.60 7.71 0.98
N PHE A 84 6.97 8.70 1.79
CA PHE A 84 7.21 8.52 3.21
C PHE A 84 5.98 7.93 3.92
N GLN A 85 4.79 8.49 3.66
CA GLN A 85 3.57 8.04 4.33
C GLN A 85 3.18 6.62 3.90
N VAL A 86 3.31 6.28 2.61
CA VAL A 86 3.03 4.93 2.11
C VAL A 86 3.97 3.92 2.75
N VAL A 87 5.29 4.19 2.73
CA VAL A 87 6.30 3.31 3.32
C VAL A 87 6.08 3.17 4.83
N GLU A 88 5.83 4.27 5.54
CA GLU A 88 5.56 4.26 6.98
C GLU A 88 4.37 3.37 7.32
N ARG A 89 3.23 3.52 6.62
CA ARG A 89 2.04 2.71 6.90
C ARG A 89 2.27 1.24 6.57
N CYS A 90 2.91 0.93 5.44
CA CYS A 90 3.18 -0.44 5.05
C CYS A 90 4.18 -1.13 5.99
N CYS A 91 5.21 -0.44 6.47
CA CYS A 91 6.24 -1.00 7.35
C CYS A 91 5.85 -1.00 8.84
N SER A 92 4.65 -0.51 9.18
CA SER A 92 4.17 -0.43 10.57
C SER A 92 3.64 -1.76 11.12
N GLU A 93 3.35 -1.78 12.42
CA GLU A 93 2.67 -2.89 13.12
C GLU A 93 1.24 -3.15 12.60
N ASN A 94 0.63 -2.22 11.86
CA ASN A 94 -0.67 -2.43 11.21
C ASN A 94 -0.53 -2.91 9.76
N GLY A 95 0.70 -3.08 9.26
CA GLY A 95 1.01 -3.51 7.90
C GLY A 95 1.84 -4.79 7.87
N VAL A 96 3.02 -4.74 7.27
CA VAL A 96 3.93 -5.89 7.12
C VAL A 96 4.37 -6.46 8.47
N ARG A 97 4.43 -5.64 9.52
CA ARG A 97 4.78 -6.08 10.87
C ARG A 97 3.56 -6.50 11.71
N ASP A 98 2.38 -6.67 11.11
CA ASP A 98 1.19 -7.15 11.84
C ASP A 98 1.46 -8.53 12.45
N ALA A 99 1.44 -8.58 13.78
CA ALA A 99 1.79 -9.77 14.55
C ALA A 99 0.76 -10.89 14.44
N LYS A 100 -0.47 -10.58 14.05
CA LYS A 100 -1.60 -11.51 14.16
C LYS A 100 -2.07 -12.06 12.82
N TYR A 101 -2.11 -11.24 11.77
CA TYR A 101 -2.78 -11.61 10.53
C TYR A 101 -1.82 -11.60 9.33
N SER A 102 -1.45 -12.80 8.90
CA SER A 102 -0.67 -13.03 7.67
C SER A 102 -1.26 -12.30 6.45
N MET A 103 -2.59 -12.35 6.30
CA MET A 103 -3.28 -11.71 5.17
C MET A 103 -3.08 -10.19 5.12
N ILE A 104 -2.88 -9.53 6.26
CA ILE A 104 -2.55 -8.10 6.32
C ILE A 104 -1.11 -7.88 5.89
N ARG A 105 -0.19 -8.71 6.39
CA ARG A 105 1.23 -8.64 6.01
C ARG A 105 1.42 -8.79 4.51
N VAL A 106 0.75 -9.77 3.90
CA VAL A 106 0.76 -9.99 2.45
C VAL A 106 0.17 -8.78 1.71
N ALA A 107 -0.99 -8.25 2.14
CA ALA A 107 -1.62 -7.11 1.47
C ALA A 107 -0.78 -5.83 1.57
N ALA A 108 -0.21 -5.53 2.74
CA ALA A 108 0.69 -4.39 2.93
C ALA A 108 1.98 -4.55 2.12
N GLY A 109 2.55 -5.75 2.08
CA GLY A 109 3.71 -6.02 1.25
C GLY A 109 3.41 -5.96 -0.25
N ALA A 110 2.18 -6.27 -0.69
CA ALA A 110 1.77 -6.06 -2.08
C ALA A 110 1.81 -4.57 -2.49
N VAL A 111 1.54 -3.64 -1.56
CA VAL A 111 1.76 -2.20 -1.79
C VAL A 111 3.25 -1.90 -2.01
N LEU A 112 4.14 -2.50 -1.21
CA LEU A 112 5.60 -2.32 -1.37
C LEU A 112 6.09 -2.93 -2.68
N VAL A 113 5.54 -4.07 -3.11
CA VAL A 113 5.80 -4.64 -4.44
C VAL A 113 5.36 -3.65 -5.53
N ALA A 114 4.12 -3.15 -5.48
CA ALA A 114 3.62 -2.19 -6.46
C ALA A 114 4.48 -0.92 -6.51
N LEU A 115 4.93 -0.43 -5.36
CA LEU A 115 5.78 0.74 -5.24
C LEU A 115 7.17 0.51 -5.84
N THR A 116 7.82 -0.60 -5.49
CA THR A 116 9.19 -0.93 -5.95
C THR A 116 9.24 -1.35 -7.42
N GLN A 117 8.13 -1.81 -8.00
CA GLN A 117 7.99 -2.02 -9.44
C GLN A 117 8.08 -0.72 -10.26
N ARG A 118 7.97 0.45 -9.62
CA ARG A 118 8.07 1.77 -10.28
C ARG A 118 9.53 2.24 -10.50
N HIS A 119 10.51 1.34 -10.45
CA HIS A 119 11.94 1.66 -10.52
C HIS A 119 12.37 2.28 -11.85
N ASP A 120 11.59 2.13 -12.92
CA ASP A 120 11.88 2.76 -14.22
C ASP A 120 11.80 4.30 -14.20
N ASP A 121 11.14 4.88 -13.19
CA ASP A 121 11.08 6.32 -12.99
C ASP A 121 12.26 6.77 -12.12
N HIS A 122 13.19 7.53 -12.72
CA HIS A 122 14.43 7.95 -12.08
C HIS A 122 14.22 8.71 -10.76
N ASP A 123 13.27 9.65 -10.73
CA ASP A 123 13.03 10.47 -9.55
C ASP A 123 12.41 9.63 -8.42
N LEU A 124 11.51 8.69 -8.75
CA LEU A 124 10.98 7.73 -7.78
C LEU A 124 12.06 6.75 -7.30
N ALA A 125 12.94 6.28 -8.18
CA ALA A 125 14.02 5.37 -7.82
C ALA A 125 14.98 6.00 -6.79
N LEU A 126 15.31 7.29 -6.96
CA LEU A 126 16.11 8.04 -5.99
C LEU A 126 15.43 8.11 -4.62
N GLN A 127 14.13 8.43 -4.58
CA GLN A 127 13.39 8.45 -3.31
C GLN A 127 13.25 7.07 -2.67
N LEU A 128 13.02 6.03 -3.47
CA LEU A 128 12.97 4.65 -2.98
C LEU A 128 14.30 4.21 -2.37
N THR A 129 15.42 4.70 -2.91
CA THR A 129 16.74 4.43 -2.35
C THR A 129 16.88 4.94 -0.92
N VAL A 130 16.28 6.10 -0.59
CA VAL A 130 16.26 6.65 0.78
C VAL A 130 15.49 5.73 1.75
N HIS A 131 14.44 5.07 1.28
CA HIS A 131 13.60 4.16 2.08
C HIS A 131 14.04 2.69 2.01
N LYS A 132 15.04 2.36 1.19
CA LYS A 132 15.43 0.99 0.88
C LYS A 132 15.77 0.18 2.13
N GLU A 133 16.55 0.76 3.05
CA GLU A 133 16.95 0.07 4.28
C GLU A 133 15.75 -0.32 5.14
N GLN A 134 14.82 0.62 5.37
CA GLN A 134 13.58 0.37 6.12
C GLN A 134 12.73 -0.72 5.46
N ILE A 135 12.59 -0.67 4.13
CA ILE A 135 11.80 -1.66 3.39
C ILE A 135 12.46 -3.04 3.52
N VAL A 136 13.78 -3.14 3.33
CA VAL A 136 14.55 -4.39 3.45
C VAL A 136 14.42 -5.00 4.84
N GLU A 137 14.64 -4.21 5.89
CA GLU A 137 14.48 -4.67 7.28
C GLU A 137 13.07 -5.23 7.52
N THR A 138 12.05 -4.54 6.98
CA THR A 138 10.66 -4.92 7.20
C THR A 138 10.27 -6.20 6.45
N ILE A 139 10.72 -6.38 5.20
CA ILE A 139 10.39 -7.59 4.42
C ILE A 139 11.18 -8.82 4.85
N GLU A 140 12.30 -8.66 5.58
CA GLU A 140 13.06 -9.80 6.10
C GLU A 140 12.20 -10.66 7.06
N VAL A 141 11.28 -10.03 7.80
CA VAL A 141 10.28 -10.72 8.63
C VAL A 141 9.43 -11.68 7.80
N LEU A 142 9.02 -11.26 6.60
CA LEU A 142 8.20 -12.07 5.68
C LEU A 142 9.01 -13.19 5.03
N LYS A 143 10.30 -12.97 4.81
CA LYS A 143 11.20 -13.97 4.22
C LYS A 143 11.44 -15.15 5.16
N THR A 144 11.45 -14.91 6.48
CA THR A 144 11.59 -15.96 7.50
C THR A 144 10.26 -16.63 7.88
N SER A 145 9.15 -16.20 7.29
CA SER A 145 7.82 -16.75 7.58
C SER A 145 7.63 -18.13 6.96
N ASP A 146 6.83 -18.98 7.59
CA ASP A 146 6.42 -20.29 7.03
C ASP A 146 5.32 -20.14 5.96
N GLU A 147 4.72 -18.95 5.81
CA GLU A 147 3.65 -18.70 4.84
C GLU A 147 4.22 -18.43 3.43
N PRO A 148 3.92 -19.28 2.42
CA PRO A 148 4.47 -19.11 1.07
C PRO A 148 4.09 -17.79 0.39
N ALA A 149 2.90 -17.25 0.71
CA ALA A 149 2.46 -15.95 0.17
C ALA A 149 3.32 -14.79 0.70
N GLU A 150 3.74 -14.84 1.96
CA GLU A 150 4.62 -13.84 2.58
C GLU A 150 6.02 -13.89 1.98
N GLN A 151 6.58 -15.09 1.85
CA GLN A 151 7.88 -15.30 1.23
C GLN A 151 7.91 -14.79 -0.23
N ARG A 152 6.82 -15.01 -0.99
CA ARG A 152 6.71 -14.52 -2.36
C ARG A 152 6.76 -13.00 -2.44
N VAL A 153 6.01 -12.32 -1.56
CA VAL A 153 5.99 -10.86 -1.48
C VAL A 153 7.37 -10.31 -1.10
N ALA A 154 8.05 -10.95 -0.14
CA ALA A 154 9.41 -10.60 0.24
C ALA A 154 10.38 -10.73 -0.94
N PHE A 155 10.34 -11.86 -1.64
CA PHE A 155 11.19 -12.13 -2.78
C PHE A 155 10.97 -11.13 -3.92
N GLN A 156 9.71 -10.83 -4.26
CA GLN A 156 9.38 -9.84 -5.30
C GLN A 156 9.87 -8.44 -4.92
N THR A 157 9.58 -7.99 -3.70
CA THR A 157 10.03 -6.67 -3.23
C THR A 157 11.56 -6.57 -3.27
N MET A 158 12.25 -7.58 -2.76
CA MET A 158 13.71 -7.61 -2.75
C MET A 158 14.31 -7.62 -4.16
N THR A 159 13.71 -8.37 -5.08
CA THR A 159 14.13 -8.39 -6.50
C THR A 159 14.03 -7.00 -7.12
N ASN A 160 12.90 -6.30 -6.93
CA ASN A 160 12.72 -4.95 -7.46
C ASN A 160 13.70 -3.95 -6.84
N LEU A 161 13.98 -4.05 -5.52
CA LEU A 161 14.94 -3.17 -4.84
C LEU A 161 16.39 -3.36 -5.30
N LEU A 162 16.73 -4.54 -5.84
CA LEU A 162 18.03 -4.79 -6.46
C LEU A 162 18.15 -4.13 -7.84
N GLN A 163 17.04 -3.79 -8.48
CA GLN A 163 17.00 -3.11 -9.79
C GLN A 163 17.11 -1.58 -9.67
N LEU A 164 17.08 -1.02 -8.46
CA LEU A 164 17.28 0.42 -8.19
C LEU A 164 18.74 0.88 -8.36
N GLN A 165 19.52 0.26 -9.26
CA GLN A 165 20.95 0.53 -9.48
C GLN A 165 21.18 1.72 -10.42
#